data_AF-A0AAG5DCR2-F1
#
_entry.id   AF-A0AAG5DCR2-F1
#
_cell.length_a   1.000
_cell.length_b   1.000
_cell.length_c   1.000
_cell.angle_alpha   90.00
_cell.angle_beta   90.00
_cell.angle_gamma   90.00
#
_symmetry.space_group_name_H-M   'P 1'
#
loop_
_entity.id
_entity.type
_entity.pdbx_description
1 polymer ?
#
loop_
_entity_poly.entity_id
_entity_poly.type
_entity_poly.pdbx_seq_one_letter_code
_entity_poly.pdbx_strand_id
1 'polypeptide(L)'
;MDHPRPCGCKGRRTCLNCEAEFGIERSDFYSTFQHSEAFVYCPLCNKIYPGWDVEKILSEHEAVPAHGGASGEDYPGVYIDLDFLSNEEERQLLHGLDELPWDVSQSGRRKQNFGPKTNFKKTRLRAAQFAGFPQLSEFVQRRFEQVPLLATFQTIEQCSLEYESERGASIDPHIDDCWIWGERIVTVNLLSDSVLTMSPYRGAEENKTKYNLHFLDQYRSQLIGELMGEKALAVYENRIVRIPMPRRSLLVLYGPPRYQWEHAVLREDIKDRRVCLAYREFTPMYLQGGSEYSQSEEIFERAKQFWDHRTVSAES
;
A
#
# COMPACT_ATOMS: atom_id res chain seq x y z
N MET A 1 23.54 13.90 6.59
CA MET A 1 22.12 13.71 7.00
C MET A 1 21.52 12.36 6.53
N ASP A 2 22.34 11.35 6.20
CA ASP A 2 21.88 10.04 5.69
C ASP A 2 21.92 8.89 6.71
N HIS A 3 22.28 9.20 7.96
CA HIS A 3 22.18 8.22 9.04
C HIS A 3 20.74 8.16 9.56
N PRO A 4 20.19 6.96 9.80
CA PRO A 4 18.89 6.83 10.47
C PRO A 4 18.93 7.54 11.82
N ARG A 5 17.95 8.41 12.07
CA ARG A 5 17.70 9.01 13.38
C ARG A 5 17.13 7.92 14.32
N PRO A 6 17.18 8.09 15.66
CA PRO A 6 16.55 7.16 16.60
C PRO A 6 15.07 6.90 16.30
N CYS A 7 14.39 7.92 15.77
CA CYS A 7 13.00 7.87 15.30
C CYS A 7 12.79 7.02 14.01
N GLY A 8 13.82 6.34 13.48
CA GLY A 8 13.78 5.59 12.21
C GLY A 8 13.83 6.46 10.94
N CYS A 9 13.55 7.76 11.06
CA CYS A 9 13.55 8.73 9.97
C CYS A 9 14.95 8.94 9.37
N LYS A 10 15.01 9.22 8.07
CA LYS A 10 16.27 9.42 7.33
C LYS A 10 16.09 10.45 6.21
N GLY A 11 17.09 11.33 6.05
CA GLY A 11 17.05 12.38 5.02
C GLY A 11 15.79 13.24 5.13
N ARG A 12 15.08 13.39 4.00
CA ARG A 12 13.82 14.16 3.87
C ARG A 12 12.59 13.50 4.51
N ARG A 13 12.68 12.22 4.87
CA ARG A 13 11.58 11.49 5.50
C ARG A 13 11.63 11.76 6.99
N THR A 14 10.69 12.53 7.52
CA THR A 14 10.69 13.07 8.89
C THR A 14 9.38 12.84 9.63
N CYS A 15 9.47 12.72 10.95
CA CYS A 15 8.35 12.76 11.89
C CYS A 15 8.31 14.13 12.59
N LEU A 16 7.22 14.46 13.28
CA LEU A 16 7.05 15.76 13.97
C LEU A 16 8.20 16.07 14.94
N ASN A 17 8.65 15.09 15.73
CA ASN A 17 9.78 15.30 16.65
C ASN A 17 11.06 15.63 15.90
N CYS A 18 11.30 14.93 14.78
CA CYS A 18 12.49 15.11 13.96
C CYS A 18 12.41 16.44 13.15
N GLU A 19 11.23 17.03 12.95
CA GLU A 19 11.04 18.38 12.41
C GLU A 19 11.32 19.46 13.47
N ALA A 20 10.76 19.30 14.67
CA ALA A 20 10.95 20.23 15.79
C ALA A 20 12.40 20.28 16.31
N GLU A 21 13.04 19.12 16.46
CA GLU A 21 14.41 19.02 17.00
C GLU A 21 15.46 19.58 16.05
N PHE A 22 15.29 19.37 14.75
CA PHE A 22 16.30 19.69 13.73
C PHE A 22 15.91 20.88 12.83
N GLY A 23 14.76 21.51 13.06
CA GLY A 23 14.26 22.61 12.23
C GLY A 23 14.06 22.22 10.76
N ILE A 24 13.64 20.98 10.50
CA ILE A 24 13.49 20.48 9.13
C ILE A 24 12.13 20.87 8.58
N GLU A 25 12.12 21.58 7.46
CA GLU A 25 10.92 21.82 6.68
C GLU A 25 10.63 20.62 5.79
N ARG A 26 9.42 20.06 5.94
CA ARG A 26 8.97 18.91 5.16
C ARG A 26 8.37 19.40 3.83
N SER A 27 8.46 18.56 2.80
CA SER A 27 7.60 18.71 1.61
C SER A 27 6.11 18.70 1.98
N ASP A 28 5.42 19.78 1.66
CA ASP A 28 3.99 19.97 1.91
C ASP A 28 3.16 19.37 0.76
N PHE A 29 3.00 18.04 0.79
CA PHE A 29 2.17 17.33 -0.18
C PHE A 29 0.69 17.65 -0.04
N TYR A 30 0.21 17.94 1.17
CA TYR A 30 -1.20 18.26 1.41
C TYR A 30 -1.60 19.52 0.66
N SER A 31 -0.90 20.63 0.89
CA SER A 31 -1.18 21.88 0.19
C SER A 31 -0.91 21.75 -1.30
N THR A 32 0.13 21.02 -1.70
CA THR A 32 0.40 20.75 -3.13
C THR A 32 -0.79 20.08 -3.82
N PHE A 33 -1.36 19.04 -3.20
CA PHE A 33 -2.52 18.33 -3.75
C PHE A 33 -3.82 19.11 -3.66
N GLN A 34 -3.98 20.03 -2.71
CA GLN A 34 -5.12 20.95 -2.65
C GLN A 34 -5.20 21.90 -3.86
N HIS A 35 -4.08 22.15 -4.54
CA HIS A 35 -4.06 22.93 -5.79
C HIS A 35 -4.41 22.09 -7.04
N SER A 36 -4.63 20.78 -6.88
CA SER A 36 -5.02 19.87 -7.96
C SER A 36 -6.54 19.71 -8.02
N GLU A 37 -7.05 19.26 -9.17
CA GLU A 37 -8.45 18.82 -9.28
C GLU A 37 -8.63 17.52 -8.49
N ALA A 38 -9.26 17.61 -7.33
CA ALA A 38 -9.47 16.47 -6.45
C ALA A 38 -10.73 15.68 -6.83
N PHE A 39 -10.58 14.36 -6.82
CA PHE A 39 -11.68 13.41 -6.93
C PHE A 39 -11.63 12.42 -5.79
N VAL A 40 -12.79 11.91 -5.36
CA VAL A 40 -12.90 10.81 -4.39
C VAL A 40 -13.44 9.58 -5.08
N TYR A 41 -12.82 8.43 -4.81
CA TYR A 41 -13.32 7.13 -5.27
C TYR A 41 -14.45 6.63 -4.35
N CYS A 42 -15.62 6.39 -4.93
CA CYS A 42 -16.74 5.75 -4.23
C CYS A 42 -16.70 4.23 -4.48
N PRO A 43 -16.48 3.40 -3.44
CA PRO A 43 -16.39 1.95 -3.58
C PRO A 43 -17.71 1.28 -3.97
N LEU A 44 -18.85 1.91 -3.66
CA LEU A 44 -20.18 1.37 -3.96
C LEU A 44 -20.60 1.63 -5.41
N CYS A 45 -20.16 2.76 -5.98
CA CYS A 45 -20.38 3.07 -7.40
C CYS A 45 -19.28 2.51 -8.31
N ASN A 46 -18.10 2.20 -7.76
CA ASN A 46 -16.87 1.91 -8.52
C ASN A 46 -16.55 3.04 -9.52
N LYS A 47 -16.65 4.28 -9.06
CA LYS A 47 -16.45 5.52 -9.83
C LYS A 47 -15.79 6.58 -8.97
N ILE A 48 -15.18 7.57 -9.60
CA ILE A 48 -14.68 8.77 -8.93
C ILE A 48 -15.63 9.95 -9.12
N TYR A 49 -15.73 10.80 -8.10
CA TYR A 49 -16.57 12.00 -8.09
C TYR A 49 -15.74 13.22 -7.69
N PRO A 50 -15.99 14.42 -8.26
CA PRO A 50 -15.26 15.62 -7.90
C PRO A 50 -15.40 15.95 -6.41
N GLY A 51 -14.28 16.18 -5.73
CA GLY A 51 -14.25 16.51 -4.31
C GLY A 51 -12.95 16.10 -3.63
N TRP A 52 -12.69 16.70 -2.48
CA TRP A 52 -11.57 16.35 -1.60
C TRP A 52 -12.01 15.51 -0.40
N ASP A 53 -13.16 15.86 0.17
CA ASP A 53 -13.70 15.28 1.40
C ASP A 53 -14.31 13.90 1.12
N VAL A 54 -13.63 12.87 1.61
CA VAL A 54 -14.03 11.48 1.42
C VAL A 54 -15.31 11.16 2.17
N GLU A 55 -15.47 11.64 3.41
CA GLU A 55 -16.66 11.40 4.22
C GLU A 55 -17.89 12.00 3.56
N LYS A 56 -17.75 13.23 3.04
CA LYS A 56 -18.81 13.89 2.30
C LYS A 56 -19.24 13.07 1.08
N ILE A 57 -18.31 12.70 0.20
CA ILE A 57 -18.66 11.98 -1.03
C ILE A 57 -19.27 10.61 -0.73
N LEU A 58 -18.79 9.91 0.30
CA LEU A 58 -19.40 8.64 0.71
C LEU A 58 -20.82 8.84 1.26
N SER A 59 -21.07 9.88 2.05
CA SER A 59 -22.42 10.19 2.55
C SER A 59 -23.40 10.54 1.43
N GLU A 60 -22.92 11.15 0.34
CA GLU A 60 -23.75 11.47 -0.83
C GLU A 60 -24.21 10.21 -1.59
N HIS A 61 -23.55 9.06 -1.41
CA HIS A 61 -24.01 7.80 -1.99
C HIS A 61 -25.38 7.38 -1.44
N GLU A 62 -25.64 7.66 -0.16
CA GLU A 62 -26.91 7.33 0.50
C GLU A 62 -28.06 8.28 0.12
N ALA A 63 -27.76 9.39 -0.56
CA ALA A 63 -28.76 10.35 -0.99
C ALA A 63 -29.61 9.83 -2.17
N VAL A 64 -30.76 10.48 -2.41
CA VAL A 64 -31.64 10.17 -3.54
C VAL A 64 -31.89 11.43 -4.37
N PRO A 65 -31.35 11.54 -5.61
CA PRO A 65 -30.46 10.57 -6.26
C PRO A 65 -29.04 10.55 -5.64
N ALA A 66 -28.40 9.37 -5.66
CA ALA A 66 -27.02 9.21 -5.18
C ALA A 66 -26.08 10.16 -5.91
N HIS A 67 -25.17 10.79 -5.18
CA HIS A 67 -24.23 11.79 -5.70
C HIS A 67 -24.93 12.93 -6.47
N GLY A 68 -26.15 13.31 -6.06
CA GLY A 68 -26.94 14.35 -6.72
C GLY A 68 -27.32 14.00 -8.17
N GLY A 69 -27.25 12.72 -8.56
CA GLY A 69 -27.54 12.24 -9.91
C GLY A 69 -26.35 12.31 -10.87
N ALA A 70 -25.14 12.63 -10.39
CA ALA A 70 -23.94 12.59 -11.21
C ALA A 70 -23.57 11.15 -11.60
N SER A 71 -23.12 10.94 -12.84
CA SER A 71 -22.75 9.62 -13.35
C SER A 71 -21.45 9.06 -12.77
N GLY A 72 -20.56 9.95 -12.26
CA GLY A 72 -19.19 9.61 -11.90
C GLY A 72 -18.29 9.36 -13.12
N GLU A 73 -16.97 9.31 -12.88
CA GLU A 73 -15.96 8.99 -13.89
C GLU A 73 -15.30 7.62 -13.62
N ASP A 74 -14.83 6.95 -14.67
CA ASP A 74 -14.14 5.66 -14.56
C ASP A 74 -12.72 5.82 -14.00
N TYR A 75 -12.40 5.01 -12.98
CA TYR A 75 -11.06 4.90 -12.43
C TYR A 75 -10.74 3.41 -12.18
N PRO A 76 -10.36 2.66 -13.24
CA PRO A 76 -10.16 1.22 -13.14
C PRO A 76 -8.90 0.87 -12.35
N GLY A 77 -8.84 -0.35 -11.83
CA GLY A 77 -7.67 -0.85 -11.11
C GLY A 77 -7.71 -0.65 -9.60
N VAL A 78 -8.90 -0.36 -9.05
CA VAL A 78 -9.17 -0.30 -7.61
C VAL A 78 -10.28 -1.29 -7.29
N TYR A 79 -10.08 -2.09 -6.24
CA TYR A 79 -11.11 -2.93 -5.65
C TYR A 79 -11.10 -2.74 -4.13
N ILE A 80 -12.29 -2.56 -3.55
CA ILE A 80 -12.46 -2.42 -2.11
C ILE A 80 -13.54 -3.40 -1.64
N ASP A 81 -13.21 -4.22 -0.66
CA ASP A 81 -14.18 -4.96 0.14
C ASP A 81 -14.31 -4.23 1.49
N LEU A 82 -15.45 -3.57 1.69
CA LEU A 82 -15.71 -2.72 2.85
C LEU A 82 -15.85 -3.51 4.15
N ASP A 83 -16.26 -4.78 4.07
CA ASP A 83 -16.60 -5.63 5.22
C ASP A 83 -15.70 -6.87 5.30
N PHE A 84 -14.44 -6.73 4.87
CA PHE A 84 -13.50 -7.84 4.75
C PHE A 84 -13.13 -8.52 6.10
N LEU A 85 -13.05 -7.73 7.18
CA LEU A 85 -12.87 -8.24 8.54
C LEU A 85 -14.14 -7.99 9.38
N SER A 86 -14.49 -8.98 10.19
CA SER A 86 -15.40 -8.75 11.32
C SER A 86 -14.70 -7.97 12.44
N ASN A 87 -15.50 -7.39 13.35
CA ASN A 87 -14.97 -6.71 14.54
C ASN A 87 -14.12 -7.65 15.42
N GLU A 88 -14.51 -8.92 15.53
CA GLU A 88 -13.79 -9.89 16.35
C GLU A 88 -12.46 -10.29 15.71
N GLU A 89 -12.44 -10.50 14.39
CA GLU A 89 -11.21 -10.80 13.65
C GLU A 89 -10.20 -9.67 13.71
N GLU A 90 -10.66 -8.42 13.55
CA GLU A 90 -9.80 -7.26 13.72
C GLU A 90 -9.21 -7.19 15.12
N ARG A 91 -10.02 -7.43 16.16
CA ARG A 91 -9.58 -7.44 17.56
C ARG A 91 -8.51 -8.52 17.81
N GLN A 92 -8.73 -9.73 17.30
CA GLN A 92 -7.79 -10.85 17.45
C GLN A 92 -6.49 -10.60 16.67
N LEU A 93 -6.61 -10.13 15.42
CA LEU A 93 -5.47 -9.79 14.56
C LEU A 93 -4.61 -8.70 15.20
N LEU A 94 -5.22 -7.61 15.66
CA LEU A 94 -4.51 -6.53 16.32
C LEU A 94 -3.84 -6.99 17.61
N HIS A 95 -4.52 -7.80 18.43
CA HIS A 95 -3.92 -8.35 19.65
C HIS A 95 -2.65 -9.14 19.35
N GLY A 96 -2.68 -10.03 18.35
CA GLY A 96 -1.50 -10.79 17.94
C GLY A 96 -0.39 -9.91 17.34
N LEU A 97 -0.75 -8.88 16.57
CA LEU A 97 0.23 -7.91 16.06
C LEU A 97 0.90 -7.13 17.19
N ASP A 98 0.18 -6.77 18.25
CA ASP A 98 0.72 -6.05 19.40
C ASP A 98 1.59 -6.94 20.31
N GLU A 99 1.47 -8.27 20.21
CA GLU A 99 2.40 -9.23 20.85
C GLU A 99 3.73 -9.36 20.09
N LEU A 100 3.76 -8.97 18.80
CA LEU A 100 4.98 -8.98 17.99
C LEU A 100 5.78 -7.67 18.14
N PRO A 101 7.12 -7.71 18.08
CA PRO A 101 7.93 -6.52 18.17
C PRO A 101 7.71 -5.58 16.99
N TRP A 102 7.50 -4.30 17.28
CA TRP A 102 7.40 -3.24 16.28
C TRP A 102 8.76 -2.57 16.04
N ASP A 103 9.24 -2.58 14.80
CA ASP A 103 10.43 -1.85 14.41
C ASP A 103 10.12 -0.38 14.14
N VAL A 104 11.04 0.52 14.52
CA VAL A 104 10.95 1.93 14.11
C VAL A 104 11.05 2.05 12.58
N SER A 105 10.25 2.96 12.01
CA SER A 105 10.20 3.21 10.58
C SER A 105 10.25 4.71 10.28
N GLN A 106 10.44 5.04 9.00
CA GLN A 106 10.53 6.42 8.56
C GLN A 106 9.20 7.15 8.70
N SER A 107 9.27 8.48 8.77
CA SER A 107 8.13 9.38 8.79
C SER A 107 7.07 9.01 9.83
N GLY A 108 7.51 8.81 11.09
CA GLY A 108 6.64 8.67 12.26
C GLY A 108 5.96 7.31 12.41
N ARG A 109 6.28 6.33 11.56
CA ARG A 109 5.67 5.00 11.58
C ARG A 109 6.47 3.99 12.41
N ARG A 110 5.80 2.89 12.75
CA ARG A 110 6.42 1.61 13.08
C ARG A 110 6.02 0.55 12.05
N LYS A 111 6.76 -0.55 11.99
CA LYS A 111 6.49 -1.64 11.05
C LYS A 111 6.84 -3.01 11.60
N GLN A 112 6.22 -4.03 11.01
CA GLN A 112 6.62 -5.44 11.11
C GLN A 112 6.72 -5.96 9.68
N ASN A 113 7.85 -6.53 9.29
CA ASN A 113 8.06 -6.96 7.90
C ASN A 113 8.44 -8.44 7.84
N PHE A 114 7.58 -9.24 7.24
CA PHE A 114 7.79 -10.66 7.01
C PHE A 114 7.84 -10.89 5.51
N GLY A 115 8.96 -11.40 5.02
CA GLY A 115 9.17 -11.62 3.59
C GLY A 115 10.66 -11.71 3.27
N PRO A 116 11.00 -11.93 2.00
CA PRO A 116 12.38 -12.06 1.60
C PRO A 116 13.15 -10.76 1.74
N LYS A 117 14.48 -10.86 1.84
CA LYS A 117 15.36 -9.69 1.85
C LYS A 117 15.61 -9.21 0.43
N THR A 118 15.20 -7.99 0.16
CA THR A 118 15.40 -7.32 -1.12
C THR A 118 16.51 -6.27 -1.04
N ASN A 119 17.34 -6.20 -2.07
CA ASN A 119 18.22 -5.06 -2.30
C ASN A 119 17.69 -4.30 -3.52
N PHE A 120 16.83 -3.32 -3.28
CA PHE A 120 16.16 -2.54 -4.33
C PHE A 120 17.15 -1.90 -5.31
N LYS A 121 18.23 -1.29 -4.81
CA LYS A 121 19.24 -0.64 -5.66
C LYS A 121 19.97 -1.61 -6.60
N LYS A 122 20.20 -2.85 -6.16
CA LYS A 122 20.92 -3.87 -6.93
C LYS A 122 19.99 -4.89 -7.60
N THR A 123 18.66 -4.72 -7.45
CA THR A 123 17.64 -5.67 -7.90
C THR A 123 18.02 -7.12 -7.54
N ARG A 124 18.30 -7.36 -6.25
CA ARG A 124 18.67 -8.70 -5.74
C ARG A 124 17.68 -9.20 -4.72
N LEU A 125 17.34 -10.47 -4.84
CA LEU A 125 16.44 -11.21 -3.98
C LEU A 125 17.20 -12.28 -3.18
N ARG A 126 16.87 -12.44 -1.89
CA ARG A 126 17.37 -13.52 -1.03
C ARG A 126 16.31 -13.93 -0.02
N ALA A 127 16.11 -15.22 0.22
CA ALA A 127 15.23 -15.71 1.28
C ALA A 127 15.67 -15.22 2.68
N ALA A 128 16.98 -15.17 2.94
CA ALA A 128 17.55 -14.72 4.22
C ALA A 128 16.91 -15.46 5.42
N GLN A 129 16.49 -14.72 6.46
CA GLN A 129 15.86 -15.25 7.66
C GLN A 129 14.33 -15.41 7.53
N PHE A 130 13.76 -15.16 6.35
CA PHE A 130 12.32 -15.34 6.17
C PHE A 130 11.95 -16.80 6.42
N ALA A 131 11.06 -17.07 7.38
CA ALA A 131 10.67 -18.42 7.77
C ALA A 131 9.15 -18.67 7.61
N GLY A 132 8.51 -17.87 6.77
CA GLY A 132 7.05 -17.81 6.66
C GLY A 132 6.45 -16.68 7.49
N PHE A 133 5.14 -16.72 7.65
CA PHE A 133 4.36 -15.64 8.26
C PHE A 133 3.88 -15.97 9.67
N PRO A 134 3.60 -14.97 10.52
CA PRO A 134 2.95 -15.21 11.80
C PRO A 134 1.57 -15.86 11.61
N GLN A 135 1.32 -16.96 12.32
CA GLN A 135 0.06 -17.71 12.23
C GLN A 135 -1.17 -16.86 12.56
N LEU A 136 -1.03 -15.85 13.43
CA LEU A 136 -2.11 -14.90 13.76
C LEU A 136 -2.72 -14.21 12.52
N SER A 137 -1.97 -14.10 11.43
CA SER A 137 -2.40 -13.45 10.18
C SER A 137 -2.71 -14.44 9.05
N GLU A 138 -2.61 -15.75 9.31
CA GLU A 138 -2.88 -16.79 8.30
C GLU A 138 -4.30 -16.66 7.73
N PHE A 139 -5.30 -16.47 8.60
CA PHE A 139 -6.70 -16.42 8.18
C PHE A 139 -6.98 -15.28 7.18
N VAL A 140 -6.25 -14.16 7.28
CA VAL A 140 -6.34 -13.04 6.33
C VAL A 140 -5.87 -13.48 4.95
N GLN A 141 -4.71 -14.14 4.90
CA GLN A 141 -4.13 -14.61 3.63
C GLN A 141 -5.01 -15.69 2.99
N ARG A 142 -5.55 -16.62 3.79
CA ARG A 142 -6.50 -17.64 3.29
C ARG A 142 -7.77 -17.03 2.72
N ARG A 143 -8.25 -15.91 3.28
CA ARG A 143 -9.44 -15.22 2.79
C ARG A 143 -9.25 -14.60 1.40
N PHE A 144 -8.02 -14.34 0.96
CA PHE A 144 -7.77 -13.84 -0.38
C PHE A 144 -8.28 -14.79 -1.47
N GLU A 145 -8.28 -16.10 -1.23
CA GLU A 145 -8.84 -17.10 -2.16
C GLU A 145 -10.34 -16.90 -2.43
N GLN A 146 -11.06 -16.23 -1.51
CA GLN A 146 -12.49 -15.93 -1.63
C GLN A 146 -12.77 -14.65 -2.44
N VAL A 147 -11.74 -13.85 -2.70
CA VAL A 147 -11.83 -12.63 -3.52
C VAL A 147 -11.42 -13.00 -4.95
N PRO A 148 -12.32 -12.96 -5.95
CA PRO A 148 -12.01 -13.43 -7.32
C PRO A 148 -10.75 -12.80 -7.94
N LEU A 149 -10.50 -11.52 -7.66
CA LEU A 149 -9.30 -10.79 -8.13
C LEU A 149 -8.00 -11.34 -7.52
N LEU A 150 -8.07 -11.96 -6.35
CA LEU A 150 -6.94 -12.50 -5.60
C LEU A 150 -6.89 -14.04 -5.60
N ALA A 151 -7.72 -14.72 -6.40
CA ALA A 151 -7.81 -16.19 -6.39
C ALA A 151 -6.47 -16.90 -6.71
N THR A 152 -5.57 -16.23 -7.42
CA THR A 152 -4.21 -16.71 -7.76
C THR A 152 -3.11 -15.91 -7.05
N PHE A 153 -3.47 -15.09 -6.07
CA PHE A 153 -2.52 -14.27 -5.34
C PHE A 153 -1.78 -15.14 -4.32
N GLN A 154 -0.46 -15.14 -4.39
CA GLN A 154 0.39 -15.79 -3.40
C GLN A 154 1.19 -14.72 -2.67
N THR A 155 0.88 -14.54 -1.38
CA THR A 155 1.64 -13.67 -0.51
C THR A 155 3.10 -14.13 -0.46
N ILE A 156 4.02 -13.20 -0.69
CA ILE A 156 5.46 -13.39 -0.46
C ILE A 156 6.06 -12.34 0.47
N GLU A 157 5.34 -11.25 0.72
CA GLU A 157 5.67 -10.26 1.73
C GLU A 157 4.38 -9.83 2.43
N GLN A 158 4.45 -9.72 3.76
CA GLN A 158 3.49 -9.06 4.62
C GLN A 158 4.21 -7.97 5.40
N CYS A 159 3.82 -6.72 5.19
CA CYS A 159 4.33 -5.57 5.94
C CYS A 159 3.19 -4.92 6.71
N SER A 160 3.19 -5.12 8.03
CA SER A 160 2.30 -4.40 8.93
C SER A 160 2.89 -3.02 9.17
N LEU A 161 2.08 -1.98 9.05
CA LEU A 161 2.47 -0.59 9.24
C LEU A 161 1.55 0.04 10.28
N GLU A 162 2.15 0.73 11.23
CA GLU A 162 1.43 1.47 12.25
C GLU A 162 1.73 2.97 12.12
N TYR A 163 0.65 3.75 12.22
CA TYR A 163 0.62 5.18 12.09
C TYR A 163 0.07 5.78 13.37
N GLU A 164 0.72 6.85 13.82
CA GLU A 164 0.29 7.65 14.96
C GLU A 164 0.26 9.13 14.55
N SER A 165 -0.86 9.80 14.80
CA SER A 165 -1.06 11.21 14.47
C SER A 165 -0.10 12.10 15.26
N GLU A 166 0.17 11.79 16.54
CA GLU A 166 1.13 12.50 17.41
C GLU A 166 2.57 12.47 16.88
N ARG A 167 2.91 11.48 16.05
CA ARG A 167 4.22 11.36 15.38
C ARG A 167 4.22 12.02 14.01
N GLY A 168 3.07 12.45 13.51
CA GLY A 168 2.86 12.91 12.14
C GLY A 168 3.10 11.81 11.11
N ALA A 169 2.68 10.59 11.43
CA ALA A 169 2.92 9.41 10.61
C ALA A 169 2.31 9.55 9.20
N SER A 170 3.09 9.28 8.15
CA SER A 170 2.64 9.50 6.75
C SER A 170 3.62 8.99 5.71
N ILE A 171 3.14 8.57 4.54
CA ILE A 171 3.98 8.08 3.44
C ILE A 171 3.94 9.08 2.29
N ASP A 172 5.08 9.71 1.95
CA ASP A 172 5.15 10.56 0.75
C ASP A 172 4.96 9.71 -0.54
N PRO A 173 4.52 10.34 -1.65
CA PRO A 173 4.22 9.67 -2.92
C PRO A 173 5.30 8.71 -3.40
N HIS A 174 4.88 7.53 -3.84
CA HIS A 174 5.74 6.49 -4.40
C HIS A 174 4.96 5.45 -5.21
N ILE A 175 5.69 4.64 -5.97
CA ILE A 175 5.22 3.39 -6.57
C ILE A 175 6.06 2.24 -6.00
N ASP A 176 5.41 1.13 -5.66
CA ASP A 176 6.05 -0.10 -5.19
C ASP A 176 7.01 -0.65 -6.26
N ASP A 177 8.20 -1.12 -5.87
CA ASP A 177 9.24 -1.59 -6.78
C ASP A 177 8.75 -2.57 -7.85
N CYS A 178 8.74 -2.13 -9.11
CA CYS A 178 8.15 -2.88 -10.23
C CYS A 178 9.03 -4.03 -10.74
N TRP A 179 10.23 -4.23 -10.21
CA TRP A 179 11.03 -5.41 -10.57
C TRP A 179 10.57 -6.66 -9.81
N ILE A 180 10.04 -6.51 -8.59
CA ILE A 180 9.79 -7.64 -7.69
C ILE A 180 8.36 -7.75 -7.18
N TRP A 181 7.68 -6.63 -6.92
CA TRP A 181 6.30 -6.66 -6.45
C TRP A 181 5.36 -6.69 -7.64
N GLY A 182 4.57 -7.74 -7.72
CA GLY A 182 3.62 -7.99 -8.80
C GLY A 182 2.51 -6.95 -8.87
N GLU A 183 1.50 -7.27 -9.67
CA GLU A 183 0.48 -6.30 -10.04
C GLU A 183 -0.46 -5.97 -8.89
N ARG A 184 -0.91 -6.97 -8.13
CA ARG A 184 -1.87 -6.77 -7.06
C ARG A 184 -1.12 -6.33 -5.81
N ILE A 185 -1.42 -5.12 -5.33
CA ILE A 185 -0.94 -4.63 -4.04
C ILE A 185 -2.13 -4.58 -3.11
N VAL A 186 -2.08 -5.41 -2.09
CA VAL A 186 -3.21 -5.66 -1.19
C VAL A 186 -2.96 -4.97 0.13
N THR A 187 -3.95 -4.26 0.67
CA THR A 187 -3.89 -3.60 1.97
C THR A 187 -5.13 -3.93 2.78
N VAL A 188 -4.97 -4.43 4.01
CA VAL A 188 -6.06 -4.63 4.97
C VAL A 188 -5.95 -3.55 6.05
N ASN A 189 -7.03 -2.82 6.29
CA ASN A 189 -7.08 -1.64 7.17
C ASN A 189 -7.66 -1.96 8.55
N LEU A 190 -7.07 -1.43 9.61
CA LEU A 190 -7.47 -1.67 11.00
C LEU A 190 -7.49 -0.36 11.81
N LEU A 191 -8.23 -0.40 12.92
CA LEU A 191 -8.41 0.65 13.94
C LEU A 191 -9.11 1.93 13.50
N SER A 192 -8.55 2.64 12.53
CA SER A 192 -9.00 3.98 12.12
C SER A 192 -9.10 4.06 10.60
N ASP A 193 -10.12 4.78 10.14
CA ASP A 193 -10.27 5.18 8.75
C ASP A 193 -9.11 6.11 8.34
N SER A 194 -8.80 6.12 7.04
CA SER A 194 -7.78 6.98 6.42
C SER A 194 -8.06 7.11 4.93
N VAL A 195 -7.21 7.86 4.24
CA VAL A 195 -7.29 8.05 2.78
C VAL A 195 -5.95 7.71 2.12
N LEU A 196 -6.01 7.01 0.99
CA LEU A 196 -4.88 6.84 0.08
C LEU A 196 -5.01 7.88 -1.03
N THR A 197 -4.06 8.81 -1.11
CA THR A 197 -4.04 9.83 -2.15
C THR A 197 -3.20 9.35 -3.32
N MET A 198 -3.80 9.31 -4.51
CA MET A 198 -3.19 8.91 -5.77
C MET A 198 -2.89 10.17 -6.59
N SER A 199 -1.66 10.30 -7.07
CA SER A 199 -1.25 11.34 -8.03
C SER A 199 -0.61 10.70 -9.27
N PRO A 200 -0.90 11.15 -10.49
CA PRO A 200 -0.30 10.58 -11.69
C PRO A 200 1.21 10.67 -11.65
N TYR A 201 1.89 9.59 -12.01
CA TYR A 201 3.34 9.58 -12.10
C TYR A 201 3.80 10.31 -13.37
N ARG A 202 4.45 11.45 -13.20
CA ARG A 202 4.90 12.32 -14.30
C ARG A 202 6.31 11.99 -14.84
N GLY A 203 6.79 10.77 -14.58
CA GLY A 203 8.20 10.44 -14.84
C GLY A 203 9.14 10.98 -13.77
N ALA A 204 10.43 10.73 -13.93
CA ALA A 204 11.45 11.45 -13.17
C ALA A 204 11.98 12.62 -14.00
N GLU A 205 12.58 13.60 -13.34
CA GLU A 205 13.43 14.60 -14.00
C GLU A 205 14.48 13.92 -14.88
N GLU A 206 14.87 14.60 -15.96
CA GLU A 206 15.76 14.11 -17.01
C GLU A 206 16.89 13.21 -16.48
N ASN A 207 17.01 12.00 -17.06
CA ASN A 207 18.02 10.97 -16.78
C ASN A 207 17.91 10.18 -15.46
N LYS A 208 16.80 10.24 -14.72
CA LYS A 208 16.56 9.34 -13.58
C LYS A 208 15.49 8.31 -13.92
N THR A 209 15.75 7.04 -13.64
CA THR A 209 14.70 6.02 -13.58
C THR A 209 14.21 5.92 -12.13
N LYS A 210 12.89 6.06 -11.91
CA LYS A 210 12.25 5.78 -10.62
C LYS A 210 11.39 4.51 -10.71
N TYR A 211 11.26 3.83 -9.58
CA TYR A 211 10.33 2.70 -9.36
C TYR A 211 10.54 1.47 -10.26
N ASN A 212 11.64 1.42 -11.03
CA ASN A 212 11.99 0.30 -11.89
C ASN A 212 10.91 -0.02 -12.96
N LEU A 213 10.19 0.99 -13.45
CA LEU A 213 9.10 0.80 -14.42
C LEU A 213 9.51 0.13 -15.73
N HIS A 214 10.77 0.21 -16.14
CA HIS A 214 11.29 -0.51 -17.31
C HIS A 214 11.21 -2.05 -17.19
N PHE A 215 11.06 -2.60 -15.98
CA PHE A 215 10.80 -4.03 -15.83
C PHE A 215 9.41 -4.43 -16.31
N LEU A 216 8.46 -3.48 -16.35
CA LEU A 216 7.09 -3.71 -16.82
C LEU A 216 7.08 -4.22 -18.27
N ASP A 217 8.04 -3.79 -19.10
CA ASP A 217 8.18 -4.24 -20.48
C ASP A 217 8.35 -5.77 -20.60
N GLN A 218 8.86 -6.43 -19.56
CA GLN A 218 9.10 -7.89 -19.54
C GLN A 218 7.82 -8.69 -19.28
N TYR A 219 6.81 -8.08 -18.64
CA TYR A 219 5.62 -8.80 -18.17
C TYR A 219 4.30 -8.08 -18.40
N ARG A 220 4.29 -6.98 -19.17
CA ARG A 220 3.09 -6.19 -19.51
C ARG A 220 1.95 -7.03 -20.09
N SER A 221 2.28 -8.05 -20.91
CA SER A 221 1.28 -8.94 -21.52
C SER A 221 0.60 -9.90 -20.54
N GLN A 222 1.12 -10.00 -19.32
CA GLN A 222 0.63 -10.88 -18.26
C GLN A 222 -0.17 -10.11 -17.20
N LEU A 223 -0.35 -8.80 -17.37
CA LEU A 223 -1.14 -7.98 -16.46
C LEU A 223 -2.63 -8.31 -16.57
N ILE A 224 -3.32 -8.25 -15.43
CA ILE A 224 -4.75 -8.33 -15.24
C ILE A 224 -5.41 -7.02 -15.70
N GLY A 225 -4.84 -5.88 -15.30
CA GLY A 225 -5.34 -4.55 -15.62
C GLY A 225 -4.69 -3.96 -16.88
N GLU A 226 -5.50 -3.42 -17.78
CA GLU A 226 -5.00 -2.68 -18.93
C GLU A 226 -4.44 -1.33 -18.51
N LEU A 227 -3.19 -1.05 -18.88
CA LEU A 227 -2.55 0.23 -18.61
C LEU A 227 -3.12 1.33 -19.52
N MET A 228 -3.27 2.53 -18.97
CA MET A 228 -3.74 3.68 -19.73
C MET A 228 -2.69 4.09 -20.77
N GLY A 229 -3.13 4.36 -22.00
CA GLY A 229 -2.31 5.02 -23.00
C GLY A 229 -2.00 6.46 -22.61
N GLU A 230 -0.93 7.04 -23.18
CA GLU A 230 -0.44 8.38 -22.83
C GLU A 230 -1.53 9.47 -22.90
N LYS A 231 -2.35 9.45 -23.96
CA LYS A 231 -3.45 10.42 -24.13
C LYS A 231 -4.52 10.31 -23.04
N ALA A 232 -4.83 9.09 -22.60
CA ALA A 232 -5.81 8.86 -21.54
C ALA A 232 -5.24 9.31 -20.18
N LEU A 233 -3.96 9.01 -19.92
CA LEU A 233 -3.30 9.43 -18.69
C LEU A 233 -3.13 10.96 -18.61
N ALA A 234 -2.92 11.64 -19.73
CA ALA A 234 -2.82 13.10 -19.79
C ALA A 234 -4.10 13.83 -19.32
N VAL A 235 -5.28 13.21 -19.44
CA VAL A 235 -6.54 13.76 -18.89
C VAL A 235 -6.46 13.90 -17.37
N TYR A 236 -5.65 13.06 -16.71
CA TYR A 236 -5.47 13.08 -15.26
C TYR A 236 -4.31 13.96 -14.80
N GLU A 237 -3.58 14.63 -15.70
CA GLU A 237 -2.29 15.26 -15.37
C GLU A 237 -2.35 16.13 -14.10
N ASN A 238 -3.39 16.96 -13.96
CA ASN A 238 -3.58 17.85 -12.81
C ASN A 238 -4.65 17.36 -11.81
N ARG A 239 -4.95 16.06 -11.85
CA ARG A 239 -5.96 15.43 -10.99
C ARG A 239 -5.29 14.60 -9.91
N ILE A 240 -5.95 14.53 -8.75
CA ILE A 240 -5.63 13.56 -7.71
C ILE A 240 -6.88 12.75 -7.37
N VAL A 241 -6.69 11.49 -7.02
CA VAL A 241 -7.78 10.60 -6.59
C VAL A 241 -7.56 10.19 -5.15
N ARG A 242 -8.56 10.46 -4.30
CA ARG A 242 -8.57 10.13 -2.88
C ARG A 242 -9.41 8.87 -2.70
N ILE A 243 -8.73 7.77 -2.40
CA ILE A 243 -9.34 6.46 -2.20
C ILE A 243 -9.58 6.25 -0.70
N PRO A 244 -10.83 6.00 -0.26
CA PRO A 244 -11.10 5.69 1.13
C PRO A 244 -10.38 4.41 1.54
N MET A 245 -9.85 4.39 2.76
CA MET A 245 -9.33 3.20 3.43
C MET A 245 -10.08 2.99 4.76
N PRO A 246 -11.36 2.59 4.73
CA PRO A 246 -12.14 2.40 5.95
C PRO A 246 -11.58 1.28 6.80
N ARG A 247 -11.74 1.38 8.12
CA ARG A 247 -11.40 0.34 9.07
C ARG A 247 -12.07 -0.99 8.70
N ARG A 248 -11.36 -2.10 8.86
CA ARG A 248 -11.76 -3.49 8.51
C ARG A 248 -11.90 -3.78 7.01
N SER A 249 -11.62 -2.82 6.14
CA SER A 249 -11.68 -3.05 4.69
C SER A 249 -10.42 -3.71 4.14
N LEU A 250 -10.58 -4.34 2.98
CA LEU A 250 -9.52 -4.72 2.05
C LEU A 250 -9.49 -3.71 0.89
N LEU A 251 -8.31 -3.25 0.52
CA LEU A 251 -8.04 -2.48 -0.71
C LEU A 251 -7.08 -3.28 -1.58
N VAL A 252 -7.37 -3.39 -2.87
CA VAL A 252 -6.46 -3.94 -3.88
C VAL A 252 -6.24 -2.90 -4.97
N LEU A 253 -4.99 -2.52 -5.19
CA LEU A 253 -4.56 -1.77 -6.36
C LEU A 253 -3.99 -2.72 -7.41
N TYR A 254 -4.36 -2.54 -8.67
CA TYR A 254 -3.86 -3.28 -9.83
C TYR A 254 -3.95 -2.41 -11.09
N GLY A 255 -3.35 -2.78 -12.22
CA GLY A 255 -3.42 -1.99 -13.45
C GLY A 255 -2.88 -0.54 -13.29
N PRO A 256 -3.57 0.50 -13.81
CA PRO A 256 -3.05 1.86 -13.80
C PRO A 256 -2.69 2.40 -12.40
N PRO A 257 -3.53 2.29 -11.34
CA PRO A 257 -3.15 2.69 -9.98
C PRO A 257 -1.88 2.03 -9.43
N ARG A 258 -1.53 0.82 -9.88
CA ARG A 258 -0.31 0.12 -9.47
C ARG A 258 0.96 0.70 -10.12
N TYR A 259 0.88 1.11 -11.38
CA TYR A 259 2.08 1.36 -12.21
C TYR A 259 2.19 2.79 -12.75
N GLN A 260 1.09 3.54 -12.82
CA GLN A 260 1.02 4.87 -13.46
C GLN A 260 0.66 5.99 -12.47
N TRP A 261 0.42 5.63 -11.21
CA TRP A 261 0.05 6.55 -10.14
C TRP A 261 0.95 6.34 -8.93
N GLU A 262 1.50 7.42 -8.40
CA GLU A 262 2.13 7.42 -7.09
C GLU A 262 1.04 7.44 -6.02
N HIS A 263 1.18 6.60 -4.99
CA HIS A 263 0.28 6.58 -3.86
C HIS A 263 0.97 7.14 -2.61
N ALA A 264 0.18 7.84 -1.78
CA ALA A 264 0.61 8.50 -0.57
C ALA A 264 -0.43 8.36 0.54
N VAL A 265 0.04 8.35 1.78
CA VAL A 265 -0.80 8.51 2.97
C VAL A 265 -0.41 9.84 3.59
N LEU A 266 -1.29 10.83 3.48
CA LEU A 266 -1.04 12.17 3.99
C LEU A 266 -1.10 12.17 5.52
N ARG A 267 -0.37 13.09 6.15
CA ARG A 267 -0.34 13.21 7.61
C ARG A 267 -1.71 13.63 8.14
N GLU A 268 -2.38 14.47 7.38
CA GLU A 268 -3.68 15.05 7.67
C GLU A 268 -4.77 13.97 7.60
N ASP A 269 -4.53 12.86 6.92
CA ASP A 269 -5.46 11.73 6.80
C ASP A 269 -5.25 10.68 7.90
N ILE A 270 -4.30 10.89 8.83
CA ILE A 270 -4.08 10.07 10.03
C ILE A 270 -4.60 10.85 11.25
N LYS A 271 -5.81 10.51 11.71
CA LYS A 271 -6.44 11.17 12.87
C LYS A 271 -6.10 10.48 14.18
N ASP A 272 -6.11 9.15 14.16
CA ASP A 272 -5.86 8.29 15.32
C ASP A 272 -4.82 7.20 15.00
N ARG A 273 -4.56 6.31 15.97
CA ARG A 273 -3.75 5.11 15.74
C ARG A 273 -4.39 4.30 14.61
N ARG A 274 -3.66 4.12 13.52
CA ARG A 274 -4.06 3.30 12.38
C ARG A 274 -3.06 2.19 12.17
N VAL A 275 -3.54 0.98 11.92
CA VAL A 275 -2.72 -0.16 11.51
C VAL A 275 -3.20 -0.64 10.14
N CYS A 276 -2.28 -1.04 9.27
CA CYS A 276 -2.64 -1.77 8.06
C CYS A 276 -1.63 -2.88 7.76
N LEU A 277 -2.08 -3.96 7.14
CA LEU A 277 -1.22 -5.02 6.63
C LEU A 277 -1.17 -4.92 5.11
N ALA A 278 0.02 -4.71 4.56
CA ALA A 278 0.24 -4.63 3.12
C ALA A 278 0.89 -5.93 2.62
N TYR A 279 0.23 -6.61 1.69
CA TYR A 279 0.66 -7.88 1.11
C TYR A 279 1.09 -7.70 -0.34
N ARG A 280 2.18 -8.39 -0.71
CA ARG A 280 2.68 -8.40 -2.08
C ARG A 280 2.85 -9.82 -2.59
N GLU A 281 2.67 -9.95 -3.89
CA GLU A 281 3.05 -11.11 -4.69
C GLU A 281 4.30 -10.80 -5.52
N PHE A 282 4.87 -11.83 -6.14
CA PHE A 282 5.98 -11.68 -7.06
C PHE A 282 5.53 -11.17 -8.44
N THR A 283 6.41 -10.43 -9.13
CA THR A 283 6.26 -10.19 -10.57
C THR A 283 6.36 -11.49 -11.37
N PRO A 284 5.79 -11.56 -12.59
CA PRO A 284 5.77 -12.78 -13.38
C PRO A 284 7.13 -13.44 -13.64
N MET A 285 8.22 -12.66 -13.68
CA MET A 285 9.57 -13.20 -13.86
C MET A 285 10.04 -14.10 -12.71
N TYR A 286 9.48 -13.93 -11.50
CA TYR A 286 9.77 -14.76 -10.34
C TYR A 286 8.73 -15.86 -10.12
N LEU A 287 7.69 -15.97 -10.97
CA LEU A 287 6.71 -17.07 -10.89
C LEU A 287 7.25 -18.32 -11.60
N GLN A 288 6.62 -19.48 -11.38
CA GLN A 288 7.02 -20.73 -12.04
C GLN A 288 7.02 -20.56 -13.57
N GLY A 289 8.14 -20.89 -14.21
CA GLY A 289 8.35 -20.68 -15.65
C GLY A 289 8.92 -19.30 -16.03
N GLY A 290 9.02 -18.38 -15.08
CA GLY A 290 9.69 -17.09 -15.24
C GLY A 290 11.22 -17.20 -15.22
N SER A 291 11.90 -16.19 -15.77
CA SER A 291 13.36 -16.18 -15.93
C SER A 291 14.14 -16.19 -14.62
N GLU A 292 13.53 -15.76 -13.52
CA GLU A 292 14.15 -15.62 -12.20
C GLU A 292 13.57 -16.58 -11.15
N TYR A 293 12.77 -17.57 -11.55
CA TYR A 293 12.08 -18.49 -10.63
C TYR A 293 13.04 -19.22 -9.67
N SER A 294 14.25 -19.57 -10.13
CA SER A 294 15.26 -20.22 -9.29
C SER A 294 15.70 -19.36 -8.08
N GLN A 295 15.50 -18.04 -8.13
CA GLN A 295 15.78 -17.14 -7.01
C GLN A 295 14.60 -17.02 -6.02
N SER A 296 13.38 -17.39 -6.43
CA SER A 296 12.14 -17.23 -5.66
C SER A 296 11.55 -18.55 -5.17
N GLU A 297 11.97 -19.70 -5.71
CA GLU A 297 11.44 -21.02 -5.35
C GLU A 297 11.46 -21.29 -3.84
N GLU A 298 12.61 -21.08 -3.19
CA GLU A 298 12.73 -21.23 -1.73
C GLU A 298 11.78 -20.28 -0.98
N ILE A 299 11.58 -19.07 -1.49
CA ILE A 299 10.73 -18.07 -0.85
C ILE A 299 9.27 -18.49 -0.93
N PHE A 300 8.82 -19.08 -2.04
CA PHE A 300 7.48 -19.63 -2.15
C PHE A 300 7.23 -20.76 -1.15
N GLU A 301 8.17 -21.67 -1.00
CA GLU A 301 8.03 -22.77 -0.05
C GLU A 301 7.94 -22.28 1.39
N ARG A 302 8.75 -21.27 1.75
CA ARG A 302 8.69 -20.63 3.06
C ARG A 302 7.43 -19.79 3.25
N ALA A 303 6.94 -19.12 2.21
CA ALA A 303 5.73 -18.31 2.26
C ALA A 303 4.45 -19.13 2.51
N LYS A 304 4.49 -20.45 2.30
CA LYS A 304 3.40 -21.38 2.66
C LYS A 304 3.44 -21.81 4.14
N GLN A 305 4.50 -21.44 4.87
CA GLN A 305 4.66 -21.79 6.28
C GLN A 305 4.12 -20.69 7.18
N PHE A 306 3.52 -21.12 8.30
CA PHE A 306 3.02 -20.24 9.35
C PHE A 306 3.56 -20.69 10.70
N TRP A 307 4.06 -19.75 11.51
CA TRP A 307 4.64 -20.03 12.82
C TRP A 307 3.83 -19.39 13.93
N ASP A 308 3.70 -20.07 15.07
CA ASP A 308 3.02 -19.52 16.25
C ASP A 308 3.92 -18.49 16.92
N HIS A 309 3.54 -17.22 16.87
CA HIS A 309 4.32 -16.13 17.41
C HIS A 309 4.51 -16.19 18.93
N ARG A 310 3.64 -16.92 19.64
CA ARG A 310 3.73 -17.07 21.10
C ARG A 310 4.83 -18.05 21.50
N THR A 311 5.13 -19.05 20.69
CA THR A 311 6.12 -20.09 21.00
C THR A 311 7.55 -19.69 20.68
N VAL A 312 7.74 -18.70 19.80
CA VAL A 312 9.06 -18.19 19.39
C VAL A 312 9.73 -17.32 20.48
N SER A 313 9.01 -16.99 21.55
CA SER A 313 9.48 -16.11 22.63
C SER A 313 10.27 -16.79 23.77
N ALA A 314 10.61 -18.08 23.66
CA ALA A 314 11.28 -18.80 24.76
C ALA A 314 12.82 -18.83 24.70
N GLU A 315 13.47 -18.46 23.60
CA GLU A 315 14.93 -18.48 23.48
C GLU A 315 15.45 -17.30 22.63
N SER A 316 15.67 -16.16 23.28
CA SER A 316 16.53 -15.07 22.79
C SER A 316 17.19 -14.36 23.96
#